data_AF-A0A8B6BY28-F1
#
_entry.id   AF-A0A8B6BY28-F1
#
_cell.length_a   1.000
_cell.length_b   1.000
_cell.length_c   1.000
_cell.angle_alpha   90.00
_cell.angle_beta   90.00
_cell.angle_gamma   90.00
#
_symmetry.space_group_name_H-M   'P 1'
#
loop_
_entity.id
_entity.type
_entity.pdbx_description
1 polymer ?
#
loop_
_entity_poly.entity_id
_entity_poly.type
_entity_poly.pdbx_seq_one_letter_code
_entity_poly.pdbx_strand_id
1 'polypeptide(L)'
;GYRVIPESQPSQSDNPQPGHRPWYCNSDPEPAAVGISRIWVFGQQRRTGVASKLLDAVRQWFQYGSYIEKSQVAFSDPTGDGKMFASKYTGMTDFLVYKYG
;
A
#
# COMPACT_ATOMS: atom_id res chain seq x y z
N GLY A 1 -1.11 8.53 7.28
CA GLY A 1 -0.86 8.22 5.86
C GLY A 1 -1.72 9.13 5.00
N TYR A 2 -1.71 8.91 3.69
CA TYR A 2 -2.48 9.66 2.70
C TYR A 2 -3.18 8.67 1.78
N ARG A 3 -4.44 8.92 1.41
CA ARG A 3 -5.18 8.04 0.50
C ARG A 3 -4.63 8.12 -0.91
N VAL A 4 -4.35 6.98 -1.54
CA VAL A 4 -4.05 6.94 -2.98
C VAL A 4 -5.29 7.38 -3.76
N ILE A 5 -5.10 8.22 -4.78
CA ILE A 5 -6.17 8.57 -5.70
C ILE A 5 -6.29 7.42 -6.71
N PRO A 6 -7.45 6.74 -6.81
CA PRO A 6 -7.66 5.72 -7.82
C PRO A 6 -7.47 6.32 -9.22
N GLU A 7 -6.84 5.58 -10.14
CA GLU A 7 -6.75 6.02 -11.53
C GLU A 7 -8.17 6.14 -12.11
N SER A 8 -8.64 7.36 -12.31
CA SER A 8 -9.73 7.64 -13.25
C SER A 8 -9.22 7.32 -14.66
N GLN A 9 -10.07 6.78 -15.54
CA GLN A 9 -9.72 6.35 -16.91
C GLN A 9 -8.66 7.23 -17.63
N PRO A 10 -7.82 6.64 -18.49
CA PRO A 10 -6.63 7.32 -19.02
C PRO A 10 -6.99 8.57 -19.82
N SER A 11 -6.64 9.74 -19.31
CA SER A 11 -6.46 10.94 -20.13
C SER A 11 -5.17 10.78 -20.93
N GLN A 12 -5.27 10.90 -22.26
CA GLN A 12 -4.26 10.64 -23.30
C GLN A 12 -2.97 11.52 -23.25
N SER A 13 -2.32 11.63 -22.10
CA SER A 13 -1.08 12.40 -21.92
C SER A 13 0.01 11.63 -21.18
N ASP A 14 0.04 10.31 -21.31
CA ASP A 14 1.09 9.48 -20.69
C ASP A 14 2.32 9.39 -21.59
N ASN A 15 3.12 10.46 -21.58
CA ASN A 15 4.53 10.33 -21.88
C ASN A 15 5.24 10.10 -20.53
N PRO A 16 5.80 8.91 -20.24
CA PRO A 16 6.45 8.65 -18.96
C PRO A 16 7.70 9.54 -18.85
N GLN A 17 7.57 10.67 -18.15
CA GLN A 17 8.73 11.48 -17.82
C GLN A 17 9.53 10.79 -16.71
N PRO A 18 10.87 10.67 -16.84
CA PRO A 18 11.71 10.07 -15.82
C PRO A 18 11.57 10.88 -14.51
N GLY A 19 11.07 10.22 -13.45
CA GLY A 19 10.84 10.83 -12.14
C GLY A 19 9.36 10.89 -11.71
N HIS A 20 8.42 10.59 -12.60
CA HIS A 20 7.00 10.55 -12.22
C HIS A 20 6.68 9.31 -11.38
N ARG A 21 6.07 9.52 -10.21
CA ARG A 21 5.56 8.42 -9.38
C ARG A 21 4.34 7.81 -10.08
N PRO A 22 4.18 6.47 -10.07
CA PRO A 22 3.07 5.79 -10.75
C PRO A 22 1.70 5.92 -10.04
N TRP A 23 1.56 6.89 -9.13
CA TRP A 23 0.36 7.15 -8.35
C TRP A 23 0.44 8.52 -7.68
N TYR A 24 -0.74 9.10 -7.41
CA TYR A 24 -0.92 10.30 -6.60
C TYR A 24 -1.66 9.95 -5.31
N CYS A 25 -1.59 10.83 -4.31
CA CYS A 25 -2.35 10.71 -3.08
C CYS A 25 -3.02 12.03 -2.71
N ASN A 26 -4.06 11.97 -1.89
CA ASN A 26 -4.63 13.18 -1.28
C ASN A 26 -3.57 13.89 -0.41
N SER A 27 -3.74 15.19 -0.22
CA SER A 27 -2.91 16.02 0.66
C SER A 27 -3.37 15.95 2.13
N ASP A 28 -4.63 15.56 2.37
CA ASP A 28 -5.16 15.44 3.73
C ASP A 28 -4.62 14.19 4.42
N PRO A 29 -3.99 14.32 5.60
CA PRO A 29 -3.48 13.17 6.33
C PRO A 29 -4.62 12.41 7.02
N GLU A 30 -4.57 11.09 6.93
CA GLU A 30 -5.43 10.17 7.68
C GLU A 30 -4.64 9.36 8.71
N PRO A 31 -5.22 9.03 9.88
CA PRO A 31 -4.58 8.16 10.86
C PRO A 31 -4.22 6.79 10.27
N ALA A 32 -2.99 6.35 10.52
CA ALA A 32 -2.53 4.98 10.26
C ALA A 32 -1.92 4.43 11.55
N ALA A 33 -2.21 3.17 11.87
CA ALA A 33 -1.69 2.50 13.05
C ALA A 33 -0.31 1.86 12.79
N VAL A 34 -0.06 1.43 11.55
CA VAL A 34 1.22 0.83 11.15
C VAL A 34 1.62 1.24 9.74
N GLY A 35 2.92 1.49 9.57
CA GLY A 35 3.55 1.76 8.28
C GLY A 35 4.42 0.59 7.82
N ILE A 36 4.09 -0.02 6.69
CA ILE A 36 4.89 -1.06 6.05
C ILE A 36 6.00 -0.39 5.23
N SER A 37 7.20 -0.35 5.79
CA SER A 37 8.39 0.21 5.13
C SER A 37 8.87 -0.65 3.96
N ARG A 38 8.87 -1.98 4.12
CA ARG A 38 9.27 -2.91 3.07
C ARG A 38 8.47 -4.20 3.21
N ILE A 39 8.07 -4.77 2.09
CA ILE A 39 7.54 -6.12 2.00
C ILE A 39 8.05 -6.75 0.72
N TRP A 40 8.50 -8.00 0.82
CA TRP A 40 9.05 -8.73 -0.32
C TRP A 40 8.74 -10.21 -0.18
N VAL A 41 8.47 -10.85 -1.31
CA VAL A 41 8.31 -12.29 -1.43
C VAL A 41 9.13 -12.75 -2.63
N PHE A 42 9.88 -13.84 -2.44
CA PHE A 42 10.65 -14.49 -3.49
C PHE A 42 9.76 -14.78 -4.70
N GLY A 43 10.26 -14.49 -5.92
CA GLY A 43 9.46 -14.46 -7.14
C GLY A 43 8.64 -15.73 -7.38
N GLN A 44 9.25 -16.90 -7.19
CA GLN A 44 8.60 -18.20 -7.39
C GLN A 44 7.56 -18.54 -6.31
N GLN A 45 7.55 -17.80 -5.20
CA GLN A 45 6.61 -17.97 -4.08
C GLN A 45 5.58 -16.83 -4.03
N ARG A 46 5.51 -15.97 -5.05
CA ARG A 46 4.48 -14.94 -5.14
C ARG A 46 3.11 -15.59 -5.38
N ARG A 47 2.05 -14.89 -4.97
CA ARG A 47 0.65 -15.32 -5.13
C ARG A 47 0.26 -16.60 -4.36
N THR A 48 1.11 -17.10 -3.45
CA THR A 48 0.81 -18.23 -2.54
C THR A 48 0.31 -17.78 -1.16
N GLY A 49 0.08 -16.48 -0.96
CA GLY A 49 -0.44 -15.91 0.29
C GLY A 49 0.62 -15.50 1.33
N VAL A 50 1.92 -15.65 1.04
CA VAL A 50 3.01 -15.28 1.97
C VAL A 50 2.92 -13.82 2.42
N ALA A 51 2.78 -12.87 1.48
CA ALA A 51 2.69 -11.45 1.81
C ALA A 51 1.46 -11.12 2.68
N SER A 52 0.33 -11.77 2.42
CA SER A 52 -0.89 -11.61 3.23
C SER A 52 -0.66 -12.12 4.65
N LYS A 53 -0.07 -13.31 4.81
CA LYS A 53 0.24 -13.88 6.14
C LYS A 53 1.21 -12.98 6.93
N LEU A 54 2.18 -12.37 6.27
CA LEU A 54 3.08 -11.40 6.90
C LEU A 54 2.29 -10.18 7.42
N LEU A 55 1.40 -9.61 6.62
CA LEU A 55 0.57 -8.48 7.06
C LEU A 55 -0.44 -8.86 8.14
N ASP A 56 -1.02 -10.06 8.08
CA ASP A 56 -1.93 -10.55 9.12
C ASP A 56 -1.20 -10.69 10.46
N ALA A 57 0.03 -11.19 10.45
CA ALA A 57 0.88 -11.24 11.64
C ALA A 57 1.21 -9.84 12.17
N VAL A 58 1.57 -8.90 11.29
CA VAL A 58 1.78 -7.49 11.70
C VAL A 58 0.52 -6.91 12.35
N ARG A 59 -0.64 -7.09 11.73
CA ARG A 59 -1.91 -6.53 12.24
C ARG A 59 -2.33 -7.15 13.56
N GLN A 60 -1.98 -8.41 13.81
CA GLN A 60 -2.28 -9.10 15.05
C GLN A 60 -1.35 -8.70 16.20
N TRP A 61 -0.07 -8.42 15.91
CA TRP A 61 0.97 -8.38 16.95
C TRP A 61 1.70 -7.04 17.09
N PHE A 62 1.59 -6.13 16.13
CA PHE A 62 2.36 -4.87 16.14
C PHE A 62 1.91 -3.91 17.26
N GLN A 63 0.60 -3.84 17.54
CA GLN A 63 0.03 -3.02 18.61
C GLN A 63 -0.49 -3.93 19.73
N TYR A 64 0.09 -3.86 20.91
CA TYR A 64 -0.30 -4.70 22.04
C TYR A 64 -1.79 -4.52 22.38
N GLY A 65 -2.50 -5.64 22.56
CA GLY A 65 -3.91 -5.63 22.97
C GLY A 65 -4.89 -5.12 21.91
N SER A 66 -4.44 -4.89 20.67
CA SER A 66 -5.29 -4.36 19.61
C SER A 66 -5.03 -5.04 18.28
N TYR A 67 -6.10 -5.43 17.60
CA TYR A 67 -6.04 -5.82 16.19
C TYR A 67 -6.05 -4.56 15.32
N ILE A 68 -5.15 -4.49 14.35
CA ILE A 68 -5.08 -3.35 13.42
C ILE A 68 -5.99 -3.60 12.22
N GLU A 69 -6.89 -2.67 11.91
CA GLU A 69 -7.75 -2.79 10.73
C GLU A 69 -6.97 -2.56 9.43
N LYS A 70 -7.43 -3.18 8.34
CA LYS A 70 -6.78 -3.03 7.01
C LYS A 70 -6.73 -1.57 6.56
N SER A 71 -7.75 -0.79 6.91
CA SER A 71 -7.85 0.65 6.62
C SER A 71 -6.80 1.50 7.35
N GLN A 72 -6.15 0.96 8.37
CA GLN A 72 -5.13 1.63 9.18
C GLN A 72 -3.70 1.20 8.84
N VAL A 73 -3.53 0.36 7.81
CA VAL A 73 -2.22 -0.05 7.29
C VAL A 73 -1.80 0.90 6.17
N ALA A 74 -0.65 1.56 6.33
CA ALA A 74 -0.06 2.42 5.31
C ALA A 74 1.18 1.76 4.67
N PHE A 75 1.38 1.96 3.37
CA PHE A 75 2.53 1.42 2.62
C PHE A 75 3.48 2.53 2.17
N SER A 76 4.80 2.36 2.36
CA SER A 76 5.75 3.35 1.86
C SER A 76 6.04 3.17 0.38
N ASP A 77 5.92 4.26 -0.38
CA ASP A 77 6.29 4.36 -1.79
C ASP A 77 6.06 3.07 -2.62
N PRO A 78 4.80 2.58 -2.74
CA PRO A 78 4.53 1.29 -3.34
C PRO A 78 4.99 1.20 -4.80
N THR A 79 5.63 0.07 -5.14
CA THR A 79 5.90 -0.34 -6.53
C THR A 79 4.61 -0.75 -7.23
N GLY A 80 4.64 -1.00 -8.55
CA GLY A 80 3.47 -1.52 -9.28
C GLY A 80 2.91 -2.82 -8.67
N ASP A 81 3.79 -3.78 -8.37
CA ASP A 81 3.43 -5.01 -7.63
C ASP A 81 2.85 -4.68 -6.24
N GLY A 82 3.43 -3.69 -5.55
CA GLY A 82 2.99 -3.22 -4.24
C GLY A 82 1.58 -2.63 -4.27
N LYS A 83 1.25 -1.78 -5.26
CA LYS A 83 -0.10 -1.19 -5.45
C LYS A 83 -1.14 -2.28 -5.66
N MET A 84 -0.86 -3.22 -6.58
CA MET A 84 -1.77 -4.36 -6.84
C MET A 84 -1.99 -5.22 -5.59
N PHE A 85 -0.91 -5.52 -4.85
CA PHE A 85 -1.02 -6.29 -3.61
C PHE A 85 -1.79 -5.53 -2.52
N ALA A 86 -1.46 -4.26 -2.27
CA ALA A 86 -2.09 -3.44 -1.25
C ALA A 86 -3.59 -3.28 -1.48
N SER A 87 -4.01 -2.97 -2.72
CA SER A 87 -5.43 -2.87 -3.05
C SER A 87 -6.18 -4.18 -2.83
N LYS A 88 -5.60 -5.30 -3.27
CA LYS A 88 -6.22 -6.63 -3.08
C LYS A 88 -6.27 -7.04 -1.61
N TYR A 89 -5.20 -6.79 -0.86
CA TYR A 89 -5.12 -7.15 0.55
C TYR A 89 -6.10 -6.33 1.40
N THR A 90 -6.13 -5.01 1.19
CA THR A 90 -7.00 -4.09 1.93
C THR A 90 -8.46 -4.16 1.50
N GLY A 91 -8.72 -4.54 0.24
CA GLY A 91 -10.04 -4.44 -0.37
C GLY A 91 -10.40 -3.00 -0.80
N MET A 92 -9.42 -2.10 -0.84
CA MET A 92 -9.59 -0.68 -1.11
C MET A 92 -8.75 -0.25 -2.32
N THR A 93 -9.34 0.51 -3.24
CA THR A 93 -8.58 1.11 -4.35
C THR A 93 -7.80 2.35 -3.90
N ASP A 94 -8.22 2.95 -2.79
CA ASP A 94 -7.68 4.13 -2.11
C ASP A 94 -7.01 3.76 -0.78
N PHE A 95 -6.12 2.77 -0.77
CA PHE A 95 -5.38 2.40 0.44
C PHE A 95 -4.42 3.52 0.89
N LEU A 96 -3.97 3.47 2.16
CA LEU A 96 -3.07 4.47 2.72
C LEU A 96 -1.62 4.29 2.25
N VAL A 97 -0.96 5.39 1.92
CA VAL A 97 0.48 5.47 1.67
C VAL A 97 1.15 6.47 2.59
N TYR A 98 2.47 6.40 2.70
CA TYR A 98 3.28 7.44 3.34
C TYR A 98 4.64 7.56 2.64
N LYS A 99 5.29 8.71 2.81
CA LYS A 99 6.65 8.90 2.30
C LYS A 99 7.65 8.35 3.31
N TYR A 100 8.57 7.52 2.85
CA TYR A 100 9.76 7.17 3.61
C TYR A 100 10.77 8.32 3.47
N GLY A 101 11.19 8.91 4.59
CA GLY A 101 12.15 10.01 4.64
C GLY A 101 13.55 9.58 4.21
#